data_AF-G9NI28-F1
#
_entry.id   AF-G9NI28-F1
#
_cell.length_a   1.000
_cell.length_b   1.000
_cell.length_c   1.000
_cell.angle_alpha   90.00
_cell.angle_beta   90.00
_cell.angle_gamma   90.00
#
_symmetry.space_group_name_H-M   'P 1'
#
loop_
_entity.id
_entity.type
_entity.pdbx_description
1 polymer ?
#
loop_
_entity_poly.entity_id
_entity_poly.type
_entity_poly.pdbx_seq_one_letter_code
_entity_poly.pdbx_strand_id
1 'polypeptide(L)'
;MVIKPLLAVPALAPWLIGSRSSFFAPRSPFLACRLFVPYIFDLDVLAPRTLACSLDSIFGPHMTSRTSFFGRSKMTFKKVSHKKVRTGCDSCKRRRVKTKEYESRAAHHHSLAVPLFRSALANVTESSSHALYACGHLVIKYSFASPQSRRNLIFSPATGTSSEIIGLLRGAFSMHGYAEKWLSNGPLGFCMERPLDENPDFSQNPDDSYLVQLLYLLLADCSEESNLCCAALNSLRRLLAMAATPGQTISVKTLTYSWPVQVPQKYITLVSEGRPKALVVLAHYCVMLKMLDSFWFMEGCAARILEQCRQDLESQWHRYIEWPLSIVGTYGGQV
;
A
#
# COMPACT_ATOMS: atom_id res chain seq x y z
N MET A 1 53.42 20.28 -4.09
CA MET A 1 52.36 19.53 -4.79
C MET A 1 52.37 18.09 -4.28
N VAL A 2 51.80 17.87 -3.08
CA VAL A 2 51.61 16.55 -2.45
C VAL A 2 50.31 16.69 -1.66
N ILE A 3 49.27 15.97 -2.09
CA ILE A 3 47.94 15.99 -1.48
C ILE A 3 47.96 15.01 -0.30
N LYS A 4 47.80 15.54 0.92
CA LYS A 4 47.40 14.79 2.12
C LYS A 4 45.90 14.42 2.03
N PRO A 5 45.47 13.23 2.48
CA PRO A 5 44.07 12.94 2.70
C PRO A 5 43.67 13.40 4.11
N LEU A 6 42.65 14.25 4.19
CA LEU A 6 41.96 14.63 5.42
C LEU A 6 40.47 14.51 5.15
N LEU A 7 39.82 13.51 5.77
CA LEU A 7 38.68 13.65 6.67
C LEU A 7 37.87 12.36 6.70
N ALA A 8 37.84 11.80 7.91
CA ALA A 8 37.08 10.62 8.29
C ALA A 8 35.58 10.84 8.06
N VAL A 9 34.96 9.89 7.34
CA VAL A 9 33.51 9.70 7.35
C VAL A 9 33.15 8.93 8.63
N PRO A 10 32.16 9.37 9.43
CA PRO A 10 31.76 8.63 10.62
C PRO A 10 31.23 7.24 10.23
N ALA A 11 31.66 6.23 10.99
CA ALA A 11 31.27 4.84 10.85
C ALA A 11 29.75 4.63 10.97
N LEU A 12 29.04 4.65 9.84
CA LEU A 12 27.68 4.13 9.72
C LEU A 12 27.73 2.61 9.50
N ALA A 13 27.87 1.82 10.57
CA ALA A 13 27.29 0.46 10.72
C ALA A 13 27.87 -0.36 11.91
N PRO A 14 27.66 0.01 13.19
CA PRO A 14 27.82 -0.97 14.27
C PRO A 14 26.59 -1.90 14.42
N TRP A 15 25.40 -1.48 13.96
CA TRP A 15 24.14 -2.19 14.23
C TRP A 15 23.69 -3.17 13.12
N LEU A 16 24.28 -3.10 11.92
CA LEU A 16 24.03 -4.08 10.84
C LEU A 16 24.78 -5.40 11.06
N ILE A 17 25.77 -5.37 11.96
CA ILE A 17 26.59 -6.52 12.37
C ILE A 17 26.52 -6.61 13.90
N GLY A 18 25.31 -6.77 14.44
CA GLY A 18 25.20 -7.42 15.75
C GLY A 18 26.06 -8.69 15.75
N SER A 19 26.78 -8.91 16.85
CA SER A 19 27.61 -10.10 17.04
C SER A 19 26.87 -11.35 16.57
N ARG A 20 27.57 -12.24 15.85
CA ARG A 20 27.01 -13.47 15.26
C ARG A 20 26.21 -14.34 16.24
N SER A 21 26.29 -14.07 17.54
CA SER A 21 25.59 -14.77 18.62
C SER A 21 24.12 -14.37 18.83
N SER A 22 23.64 -13.19 18.38
CA SER A 22 22.23 -12.77 18.58
C SER A 22 21.35 -12.95 17.34
N PHE A 23 21.93 -13.24 16.17
CA PHE A 23 21.22 -13.35 14.89
C PHE A 23 20.48 -14.67 14.66
N PHE A 24 20.71 -15.68 15.51
CA PHE A 24 20.07 -17.00 15.42
C PHE A 24 18.90 -17.17 16.39
N ALA A 25 18.32 -16.09 16.91
CA ALA A 25 17.05 -16.18 17.60
C ALA A 25 15.92 -16.43 16.57
N PRO A 26 15.18 -17.55 16.64
CA PRO A 26 14.12 -17.91 15.68
C PRO A 26 12.90 -16.97 15.68
N ARG A 27 12.97 -15.85 16.42
CA ARG A 27 11.89 -14.85 16.59
C ARG A 27 12.34 -13.41 16.29
N SER A 28 13.48 -13.19 15.63
CA SER A 28 13.94 -11.81 15.38
C SER A 28 13.14 -11.11 14.26
N PRO A 29 12.68 -9.86 14.45
CA PRO A 29 12.01 -9.07 13.41
C PRO A 29 12.92 -8.81 12.20
N PHE A 30 14.23 -8.80 12.42
CA PHE A 30 15.24 -8.71 11.37
C PHE A 30 15.23 -9.93 10.44
N LEU A 31 14.94 -11.13 10.96
CA LEU A 31 14.81 -12.34 10.16
C LEU A 31 13.56 -12.27 9.28
N ALA A 32 12.42 -11.82 9.82
CA ALA A 32 11.20 -11.62 9.04
C ALA A 32 11.43 -10.65 7.88
N CYS A 33 12.06 -9.51 8.14
CA CYS A 33 12.39 -8.55 7.09
C CYS A 33 13.41 -9.10 6.08
N ARG A 34 14.43 -9.85 6.52
CA ARG A 34 15.34 -10.54 5.59
C ARG A 34 14.63 -11.55 4.70
N LEU A 35 13.59 -12.22 5.19
CA LEU A 35 12.78 -13.15 4.37
C LEU A 35 11.90 -12.40 3.36
N PHE A 36 11.48 -11.16 3.66
CA PHE A 36 10.74 -10.29 2.74
C PHE A 36 11.62 -9.56 1.70
N VAL A 37 12.94 -9.61 1.81
CA VAL A 37 13.85 -8.90 0.89
C VAL A 37 14.02 -9.61 -0.46
N PRO A 38 14.38 -10.91 -0.50
CA PRO A 38 14.37 -11.69 -1.75
C PRO A 38 13.01 -11.60 -2.47
N TYR A 39 11.95 -11.39 -1.69
CA TYR A 39 10.58 -11.21 -2.14
C TYR A 39 10.34 -9.93 -2.96
N ILE A 40 10.99 -8.79 -2.65
CA ILE A 40 10.92 -7.59 -3.52
C ILE A 40 11.51 -7.92 -4.89
N PHE A 41 12.65 -8.62 -4.92
CA PHE A 41 13.29 -9.03 -6.17
C PHE A 41 12.42 -10.01 -6.97
N ASP A 42 11.77 -10.98 -6.32
CA ASP A 42 10.89 -11.93 -7.00
C ASP A 42 9.60 -11.26 -7.54
N LEU A 43 9.06 -10.26 -6.83
CA LEU A 43 7.97 -9.42 -7.31
C LEU A 43 8.37 -8.50 -8.47
N ASP A 44 9.57 -7.90 -8.43
CA ASP A 44 10.06 -7.03 -9.51
C ASP A 44 10.35 -7.82 -10.79
N VAL A 45 10.52 -9.15 -10.72
CA VAL A 45 10.57 -9.99 -11.93
C VAL A 45 9.16 -10.23 -12.51
N LEU A 46 8.11 -10.17 -11.68
CA LEU A 46 6.70 -10.21 -12.13
C LEU A 46 6.27 -8.90 -12.79
N ALA A 47 6.83 -7.76 -12.36
CA ALA A 47 6.60 -6.44 -12.92
C ALA A 47 7.93 -5.70 -13.12
N PRO A 48 8.54 -5.73 -14.33
CA PRO A 48 9.89 -5.19 -14.59
C PRO A 48 10.04 -3.66 -14.46
N ARG A 49 9.06 -2.96 -13.85
CA ARG A 49 9.13 -1.54 -13.50
C ARG A 49 10.00 -1.35 -12.27
N THR A 50 11.30 -1.56 -12.45
CA THR A 50 12.45 -1.25 -11.59
C THR A 50 12.23 -1.36 -10.07
N LEU A 51 13.03 -2.20 -9.42
CA LEU A 51 13.29 -2.23 -7.96
C LEU A 51 13.42 -0.85 -7.30
N ALA A 52 13.90 0.13 -8.07
CA ALA A 52 13.89 1.54 -7.71
C ALA A 52 12.48 2.05 -7.37
N CYS A 53 11.43 1.81 -8.17
CA CYS A 53 10.07 2.29 -7.91
C CYS A 53 9.44 1.64 -6.65
N SER A 54 9.71 0.36 -6.39
CA SER A 54 9.26 -0.36 -5.20
C SER A 54 9.96 0.14 -3.93
N LEU A 55 11.26 0.45 -4.01
CA LEU A 55 12.03 1.03 -2.92
C LEU A 55 11.79 2.53 -2.76
N ASP A 56 11.69 3.32 -3.82
CA ASP A 56 11.37 4.76 -3.82
C ASP A 56 9.96 4.98 -3.23
N SER A 57 9.04 4.03 -3.41
CA SER A 57 7.73 3.99 -2.75
C SER A 57 7.82 3.75 -1.22
N ILE A 58 8.88 3.11 -0.73
CA ILE A 58 9.12 2.80 0.71
C ILE A 58 10.07 3.81 1.35
N PHE A 59 11.06 4.30 0.60
CA PHE A 59 12.27 5.00 1.03
C PHE A 59 12.51 6.32 0.29
N GLY A 60 11.56 6.81 -0.52
CA GLY A 60 11.65 8.08 -1.24
C GLY A 60 12.75 8.13 -2.31
N PRO A 61 12.76 9.17 -3.17
CA PRO A 61 13.72 9.29 -4.28
C PRO A 61 15.15 9.66 -3.85
N HIS A 62 15.38 10.04 -2.58
CA HIS A 62 16.65 10.62 -2.11
C HIS A 62 17.65 9.63 -1.49
N MET A 63 17.36 8.33 -1.47
CA MET A 63 18.25 7.35 -0.84
C MET A 63 19.43 6.95 -1.75
N THR A 64 20.63 7.51 -1.50
CA THR A 64 21.88 7.21 -2.24
C THR A 64 22.58 5.92 -1.81
N SER A 65 22.23 5.32 -0.67
CA SER A 65 22.81 4.06 -0.18
C SER A 65 21.82 2.90 -0.28
N ARG A 66 21.53 2.48 -1.51
CA ARG A 66 20.61 1.38 -1.86
C ARG A 66 21.10 -0.02 -1.40
N THR A 67 22.34 -0.14 -0.96
CA THR A 67 23.03 -1.41 -0.68
C THR A 67 23.29 -1.70 0.80
N SER A 68 23.08 -0.74 1.71
CA SER A 68 23.40 -0.93 3.14
C SER A 68 22.27 -1.57 3.95
N PHE A 69 21.02 -1.39 3.54
CA PHE A 69 19.86 -1.84 4.33
C PHE A 69 19.57 -3.34 4.18
N PHE A 70 19.85 -3.91 3.01
CA PHE A 70 19.53 -5.29 2.69
C PHE A 70 20.79 -6.07 2.34
N GLY A 71 21.26 -6.85 3.31
CA GLY A 71 22.50 -7.63 3.25
C GLY A 71 22.65 -8.46 1.97
N ARG A 72 23.89 -8.50 1.48
CA ARG A 72 24.30 -9.05 0.20
C ARG A 72 24.21 -10.59 0.16
N SER A 73 23.07 -11.16 -0.23
CA SER A 73 22.99 -12.58 -0.61
C SER A 73 23.06 -12.73 -2.13
N LYS A 74 24.23 -13.11 -2.65
CA LYS A 74 24.41 -13.45 -4.07
C LYS A 74 23.85 -14.85 -4.32
N MET A 75 22.67 -14.95 -4.93
CA MET A 75 22.15 -16.20 -5.48
C MET A 75 22.51 -16.28 -6.98
N THR A 76 23.35 -17.23 -7.37
CA THR A 76 23.85 -17.37 -8.75
C THR A 76 22.86 -18.15 -9.61
N PHE A 77 22.19 -17.47 -10.55
CA PHE A 77 21.43 -18.09 -11.63
C PHE A 77 22.22 -18.07 -12.94
N LYS A 78 22.19 -19.16 -13.72
CA LYS A 78 22.75 -19.21 -15.08
C LYS A 78 22.08 -18.14 -15.94
N LYS A 79 22.86 -17.11 -16.31
CA LYS A 79 22.40 -16.00 -17.15
C LYS A 79 22.38 -16.44 -18.61
N VAL A 80 21.22 -16.38 -19.25
CA VAL A 80 21.12 -16.34 -20.70
C VAL A 80 21.46 -14.90 -21.13
N SER A 81 22.55 -14.73 -21.87
CA SER A 81 23.01 -13.44 -22.36
C SER A 81 22.00 -12.87 -23.35
N HIS A 82 21.61 -11.61 -23.12
CA HIS A 82 20.91 -10.79 -24.10
C HIS A 82 21.35 -9.34 -23.94
N LYS A 83 21.20 -8.55 -25.00
CA LYS A 83 21.58 -7.13 -25.00
C LYS A 83 20.62 -6.36 -24.09
N LYS A 84 21.13 -5.83 -22.97
CA LYS A 84 20.34 -4.99 -22.06
C LYS A 84 19.99 -3.68 -22.76
N VAL A 85 18.70 -3.44 -22.96
CA VAL A 85 18.18 -2.14 -23.42
C VAL A 85 17.69 -1.38 -22.20
N ARG A 86 17.91 -0.06 -22.15
CA ARG A 86 17.53 0.84 -21.04
C ARG A 86 16.05 0.75 -20.65
N THR A 87 15.19 0.27 -21.56
CA THR A 87 13.74 0.10 -21.40
C THR A 87 13.29 -1.35 -21.14
N GLY A 88 14.24 -2.30 -20.98
CA GLY A 88 13.96 -3.74 -20.87
C GLY A 88 13.64 -4.39 -22.22
N CYS A 89 14.17 -5.59 -22.47
CA CYS A 89 13.95 -6.33 -23.71
C CYS A 89 12.49 -6.81 -23.84
N ASP A 90 11.85 -6.54 -24.99
CA ASP A 90 10.45 -6.93 -25.25
C ASP A 90 10.24 -8.45 -25.22
N SER A 91 11.29 -9.23 -25.46
CA SER A 91 11.24 -10.69 -25.33
C SER A 91 11.17 -11.13 -23.87
N CYS A 92 11.81 -10.43 -22.94
CA CYS A 92 11.65 -10.68 -21.50
C CYS A 92 10.29 -10.18 -20.99
N LYS A 93 9.81 -9.04 -21.52
CA LYS A 93 8.47 -8.50 -21.22
C LYS A 93 7.34 -9.42 -21.70
N ARG A 94 7.45 -9.96 -22.92
CA ARG A 94 6.43 -10.86 -23.52
C ARG A 94 6.43 -12.26 -22.91
N ARG A 95 7.55 -12.73 -22.38
CA ARG A 95 7.71 -14.15 -22.07
C ARG A 95 6.93 -14.64 -20.85
N ARG A 96 6.65 -13.83 -19.81
CA ARG A 96 6.04 -14.31 -18.53
C ARG A 96 6.62 -15.66 -18.04
N VAL A 97 7.87 -15.99 -18.40
CA VAL A 97 8.40 -17.38 -18.47
C VAL A 97 8.55 -18.02 -17.09
N LYS A 98 8.44 -17.23 -16.01
CA LYS A 98 8.55 -17.69 -14.63
C LYS A 98 7.48 -17.10 -13.69
N THR A 99 6.40 -16.53 -14.23
CA THR A 99 5.37 -15.84 -13.41
C THR A 99 4.84 -16.75 -12.30
N LYS A 100 4.48 -18.00 -12.62
CA LYS A 100 4.02 -18.98 -11.61
C LYS A 100 5.10 -19.38 -10.61
N GLU A 101 6.36 -19.48 -11.03
CA GLU A 101 7.49 -19.79 -10.15
C GLU A 101 7.70 -18.68 -9.11
N TYR A 102 7.69 -17.42 -9.55
CA TYR A 102 7.84 -16.26 -8.66
C TYR A 102 6.61 -16.03 -7.78
N GLU A 103 5.40 -16.25 -8.29
CA GLU A 103 4.19 -16.21 -7.47
C GLU A 103 4.24 -17.26 -6.35
N SER A 104 4.70 -18.48 -6.65
CA SER A 104 4.88 -19.55 -5.66
C SER A 104 5.95 -19.19 -4.62
N ARG A 105 7.09 -18.65 -5.03
CA ARG A 105 8.15 -18.19 -4.11
C ARG A 105 7.69 -17.03 -3.23
N ALA A 106 6.97 -16.08 -3.81
CA ALA A 106 6.43 -14.94 -3.07
C ALA A 106 5.43 -15.41 -2.00
N ALA A 107 4.54 -16.33 -2.36
CA ALA A 107 3.61 -16.96 -1.41
C ALA A 107 4.36 -17.73 -0.31
N HIS A 108 5.42 -18.47 -0.67
CA HIS A 108 6.26 -19.17 0.29
C HIS A 108 6.92 -18.21 1.29
N HIS A 109 7.61 -17.17 0.81
CA HIS A 109 8.24 -16.16 1.67
C HIS A 109 7.22 -15.42 2.55
N HIS A 110 6.06 -15.06 2.00
CA HIS A 110 4.97 -14.47 2.78
C HIS A 110 4.50 -15.41 3.90
N SER A 111 4.28 -16.69 3.60
CA SER A 111 3.84 -17.70 4.58
C SER A 111 4.84 -17.91 5.71
N LEU A 112 6.15 -17.81 5.44
CA LEU A 112 7.20 -17.90 6.45
C LEU A 112 7.34 -16.63 7.28
N ALA A 113 7.21 -15.47 6.66
CA ALA A 113 7.53 -14.20 7.29
C ALA A 113 6.36 -13.60 8.10
N VAL A 114 5.10 -13.86 7.73
CA VAL A 114 3.92 -13.35 8.45
C VAL A 114 3.85 -13.84 9.91
N PRO A 115 4.05 -15.13 10.23
CA PRO A 115 4.04 -15.59 11.63
C PRO A 115 5.12 -14.93 12.48
N LEU A 116 6.33 -14.77 11.92
CA LEU A 116 7.45 -14.10 12.59
C LEU A 116 7.17 -12.61 12.81
N PHE A 117 6.61 -11.96 11.79
CA PHE A 117 6.17 -10.56 11.89
C PHE A 117 5.11 -10.39 12.98
N ARG A 118 4.07 -11.23 13.00
CA ARG A 118 3.02 -11.22 14.03
C ARG A 118 3.60 -11.45 15.43
N SER A 119 4.52 -12.40 15.59
CA SER A 119 5.18 -12.65 16.88
C SER A 119 6.00 -11.45 17.35
N ALA A 120 6.67 -10.75 16.44
CA ALA A 120 7.49 -9.59 16.80
C ALA A 120 6.65 -8.34 17.11
N LEU A 121 5.45 -8.21 16.55
CA LEU A 121 4.49 -7.17 16.91
C LEU A 121 3.99 -7.26 18.36
N ALA A 122 4.10 -8.42 19.00
CA ALA A 122 3.69 -8.59 20.40
C ALA A 122 4.57 -7.80 21.39
N ASN A 123 5.81 -7.47 21.01
CA ASN A 123 6.71 -6.66 21.84
C ASN A 123 7.59 -5.76 20.96
N VAL A 124 7.05 -4.60 20.63
CA VAL A 124 7.72 -3.61 19.79
C VAL A 124 8.72 -2.81 20.62
N THR A 125 9.97 -2.78 20.16
CA THR A 125 11.07 -2.03 20.76
C THR A 125 11.60 -0.97 19.80
N GLU A 126 12.35 0.00 20.31
CA GLU A 126 13.04 1.00 19.49
C GLU A 126 13.89 0.36 18.38
N SER A 127 14.67 -0.67 18.74
CA SER A 127 15.56 -1.37 17.80
C SER A 127 14.82 -2.17 16.73
N SER A 128 13.58 -2.61 17.00
CA SER A 128 12.78 -3.40 16.04
C SER A 128 11.78 -2.57 15.24
N SER A 129 11.41 -1.38 15.73
CA SER A 129 10.38 -0.51 15.16
C SER A 129 10.54 -0.26 13.65
N HIS A 130 11.74 0.08 13.21
CA HIS A 130 12.06 0.37 11.82
C HIS A 130 11.91 -0.85 10.91
N ALA A 131 12.37 -2.01 11.38
CA ALA A 131 12.22 -3.26 10.65
C ALA A 131 10.73 -3.63 10.56
N LEU A 132 10.00 -3.57 11.68
CA LEU A 132 8.56 -3.88 11.69
C LEU A 132 7.77 -2.93 10.78
N TYR A 133 8.09 -1.64 10.78
CA TYR A 133 7.48 -0.66 9.88
C TYR A 133 7.73 -1.01 8.41
N ALA A 134 8.99 -1.27 8.01
CA ALA A 134 9.33 -1.66 6.64
C ALA A 134 8.66 -2.99 6.23
N CYS A 135 8.69 -3.99 7.11
CA CYS A 135 8.01 -5.26 6.93
C CYS A 135 6.50 -5.07 6.70
N GLY A 136 5.83 -4.22 7.49
CA GLY A 136 4.40 -3.91 7.34
C GLY A 136 4.05 -3.34 5.95
N HIS A 137 4.85 -2.39 5.45
CA HIS A 137 4.69 -1.86 4.09
C HIS A 137 4.85 -2.92 3.01
N LEU A 138 5.77 -3.87 3.18
CA LEU A 138 5.94 -4.99 2.24
C LEU A 138 4.76 -5.96 2.27
N VAL A 139 4.20 -6.22 3.45
CA VAL A 139 3.00 -7.05 3.60
C VAL A 139 1.81 -6.40 2.91
N ILE A 140 1.60 -5.09 3.05
CA ILE A 140 0.52 -4.37 2.36
C ILE A 140 0.66 -4.50 0.83
N LYS A 141 1.88 -4.28 0.30
CA LYS A 141 2.16 -4.44 -1.14
C LYS A 141 1.89 -5.85 -1.63
N TYR A 142 2.27 -6.86 -0.85
CA TYR A 142 1.93 -8.25 -1.17
C TYR A 142 0.44 -8.44 -1.31
N SER A 143 -0.30 -7.95 -0.33
CA SER A 143 -1.74 -8.18 -0.27
C SER A 143 -2.39 -7.64 -1.53
N PHE A 144 -2.02 -6.44 -2.00
CA PHE A 144 -2.52 -5.89 -3.27
C PHE A 144 -2.01 -6.63 -4.53
N ALA A 145 -0.73 -7.01 -4.58
CA ALA A 145 -0.13 -7.66 -5.76
C ALA A 145 -0.51 -9.15 -5.93
N SER A 146 -0.93 -9.80 -4.84
CA SER A 146 -1.13 -11.24 -4.79
C SER A 146 -2.19 -11.70 -5.80
N PRO A 147 -2.02 -12.88 -6.44
CA PRO A 147 -3.03 -13.44 -7.33
C PRO A 147 -4.38 -13.64 -6.63
N GLN A 148 -4.36 -13.91 -5.32
CA GLN A 148 -5.56 -14.06 -4.52
C GLN A 148 -6.32 -12.73 -4.36
N SER A 149 -5.64 -11.61 -4.14
CA SER A 149 -6.30 -10.28 -4.12
C SER A 149 -6.70 -9.77 -5.51
N ARG A 150 -6.07 -10.28 -6.57
CA ARG A 150 -6.56 -10.09 -7.94
C ARG A 150 -7.89 -10.80 -8.19
N ARG A 151 -8.22 -11.83 -7.41
CA ARG A 151 -9.48 -12.61 -7.49
C ARG A 151 -10.51 -12.20 -6.43
N ASN A 152 -10.06 -11.92 -5.21
CA ASN A 152 -10.90 -11.55 -4.07
C ASN A 152 -10.83 -10.04 -3.84
N LEU A 153 -11.98 -9.41 -3.69
CA LEU A 153 -12.05 -7.97 -3.47
C LEU A 153 -11.69 -7.62 -2.03
N ILE A 154 -11.28 -6.36 -1.86
CA ILE A 154 -11.00 -5.80 -0.54
C ILE A 154 -12.24 -6.01 0.35
N PHE A 155 -13.46 -5.78 -0.13
CA PHE A 155 -14.66 -5.82 0.71
C PHE A 155 -15.58 -7.04 0.47
N SER A 156 -15.04 -8.17 -0.03
CA SER A 156 -15.88 -9.33 -0.37
C SER A 156 -16.51 -10.04 0.85
N PRO A 157 -17.82 -10.34 0.85
CA PRO A 157 -18.45 -11.18 1.88
C PRO A 157 -17.99 -12.64 1.85
N ALA A 158 -17.56 -13.15 0.69
CA ALA A 158 -17.18 -14.56 0.52
C ALA A 158 -15.92 -14.96 1.32
N THR A 159 -15.12 -13.97 1.76
CA THR A 159 -13.92 -14.20 2.58
C THR A 159 -14.18 -14.21 4.09
N GLY A 160 -15.43 -14.02 4.55
CA GLY A 160 -15.81 -14.20 5.96
C GLY A 160 -15.12 -13.28 6.98
N THR A 161 -14.37 -12.30 6.50
CA THR A 161 -13.69 -11.26 7.28
C THR A 161 -13.63 -10.02 6.42
N SER A 162 -14.07 -8.88 6.95
CA SER A 162 -13.71 -7.56 6.41
C SER A 162 -12.23 -7.56 6.03
N SER A 163 -11.89 -7.24 4.78
CA SER A 163 -10.57 -7.43 4.16
C SER A 163 -9.40 -7.61 5.11
N GLU A 164 -8.62 -8.68 4.92
CA GLU A 164 -7.27 -8.77 5.51
C GLU A 164 -6.44 -7.49 5.22
N ILE A 165 -6.65 -6.84 4.06
CA ILE A 165 -5.97 -5.59 3.69
C ILE A 165 -6.33 -4.44 4.63
N ILE A 166 -7.60 -4.29 5.05
CA ILE A 166 -8.03 -3.21 5.95
C ILE A 166 -7.41 -3.42 7.32
N GLY A 167 -7.41 -4.66 7.82
CA GLY A 167 -6.72 -5.03 9.06
C GLY A 167 -5.22 -4.73 9.01
N LEU A 168 -4.56 -5.04 7.88
CA LEU A 168 -3.16 -4.74 7.65
C LEU A 168 -2.86 -3.24 7.62
N LEU A 169 -3.69 -2.45 6.92
CA LEU A 169 -3.57 -1.00 6.87
C LEU A 169 -3.75 -0.39 8.27
N ARG A 170 -4.81 -0.77 9.00
CA ARG A 170 -5.04 -0.31 10.38
C ARG A 170 -3.88 -0.67 11.29
N GLY A 171 -3.38 -1.91 11.22
CA GLY A 171 -2.21 -2.35 11.99
C GLY A 171 -0.95 -1.55 11.69
N ALA A 172 -0.68 -1.25 10.41
CA ALA A 172 0.47 -0.44 10.01
C ALA A 172 0.38 1.01 10.52
N PHE A 173 -0.80 1.63 10.46
CA PHE A 173 -1.02 2.98 10.98
C PHE A 173 -0.94 3.03 12.51
N SER A 174 -1.51 2.05 13.23
CA SER A 174 -1.37 1.95 14.68
C SER A 174 0.09 1.78 15.10
N MET A 175 0.85 0.96 14.36
CA MET A 175 2.29 0.78 14.59
C MET A 175 3.08 2.07 14.38
N HIS A 176 2.73 2.84 13.34
CA HIS A 176 3.33 4.15 13.10
C HIS A 176 3.09 5.10 14.28
N GLY A 177 1.84 5.23 14.75
CA GLY A 177 1.52 6.08 15.89
C GLY A 177 2.20 5.65 17.19
N TYR A 178 2.26 4.33 17.44
CA TYR A 178 2.95 3.79 18.62
C TYR A 178 4.46 4.08 18.61
N ALA A 179 5.11 3.87 17.46
CA ALA A 179 6.56 3.99 17.32
C ALA A 179 7.02 5.34 16.74
N GLU A 180 6.15 6.34 16.67
CA GLU A 180 6.38 7.61 15.95
C GLU A 180 7.70 8.27 16.35
N LYS A 181 7.93 8.41 17.66
CA LYS A 181 9.17 9.03 18.19
C LYS A 181 10.43 8.29 17.76
N TRP A 182 10.40 6.96 17.76
CA TRP A 182 11.54 6.15 17.33
C TRP A 182 11.75 6.25 15.82
N LEU A 183 10.66 6.18 15.04
CA LEU A 183 10.72 6.24 13.59
C LEU A 183 11.19 7.61 13.10
N SER A 184 10.66 8.70 13.65
CA SER A 184 11.03 10.08 13.31
C SER A 184 12.49 10.41 13.61
N ASN A 185 13.06 9.85 14.67
CA ASN A 185 14.46 10.07 15.07
C ASN A 185 15.44 9.10 14.41
N GLY A 186 14.94 8.06 13.73
CA GLY A 186 15.78 7.02 13.15
C GLY A 186 15.92 7.12 11.63
N PRO A 187 16.50 6.08 10.98
CA PRO A 187 16.82 6.11 9.56
C PRO A 187 15.60 6.19 8.63
N LEU A 188 14.39 5.95 9.12
CA LEU A 188 13.14 6.10 8.36
C LEU A 188 12.42 7.41 8.67
N GLY A 189 13.03 8.33 9.42
CA GLY A 189 12.40 9.59 9.81
C GLY A 189 11.94 10.44 8.62
N PHE A 190 12.66 10.35 7.50
CA PHE A 190 12.28 11.04 6.25
C PHE A 190 11.00 10.47 5.60
N CYS A 191 10.58 9.25 5.96
CA CYS A 191 9.31 8.67 5.53
C CYS A 191 8.13 9.12 6.41
N MET A 192 8.40 9.80 7.52
CA MET A 192 7.36 10.23 8.44
C MET A 192 6.70 11.49 7.90
N GLU A 193 5.40 11.41 7.71
CA GLU A 193 4.59 12.51 7.21
C GLU A 193 3.90 13.21 8.37
N ARG A 194 3.49 14.47 8.16
CA ARG A 194 2.74 15.23 9.16
C ARG A 194 1.35 14.61 9.36
N PRO A 195 0.71 14.85 10.53
CA PRO A 195 -0.68 14.51 10.74
C PRO A 195 -1.58 15.07 9.64
N LEU A 196 -2.69 14.38 9.39
CA LEU A 196 -3.70 14.83 8.43
C LEU A 196 -4.33 16.14 8.89
N ASP A 197 -4.66 17.00 7.93
CA ASP A 197 -5.46 18.20 8.18
C ASP A 197 -6.92 17.79 8.41
N GLU A 198 -7.48 18.16 9.55
CA GLU A 198 -8.86 17.85 9.91
C GLU A 198 -9.87 18.75 9.18
N ASN A 199 -9.44 19.94 8.75
CA ASN A 199 -10.29 20.96 8.13
C ASN A 199 -9.66 21.53 6.84
N PRO A 200 -9.43 20.68 5.81
CA PRO A 200 -8.90 21.15 4.55
C PRO A 200 -9.89 22.06 3.83
N ASP A 201 -9.37 22.96 3.00
CA ASP A 201 -10.18 23.78 2.11
C ASP A 201 -10.81 22.92 1.01
N PHE A 202 -12.10 22.63 1.14
CA PHE A 202 -12.86 21.83 0.17
C PHE A 202 -12.91 22.45 -1.23
N SER A 203 -12.74 23.78 -1.34
CA SER A 203 -12.73 24.46 -2.65
C SER A 203 -11.53 24.08 -3.52
N GLN A 204 -10.49 23.49 -2.93
CA GLN A 204 -9.34 22.95 -3.66
C GLN A 204 -9.72 21.75 -4.54
N ASN A 205 -10.79 21.02 -4.20
CA ASN A 205 -11.27 19.90 -5.01
C ASN A 205 -12.40 20.37 -5.96
N PRO A 206 -12.14 20.52 -7.27
CA PRO A 206 -13.17 20.96 -8.22
C PRO A 206 -14.34 19.97 -8.34
N ASP A 207 -14.11 18.69 -8.01
CA ASP A 207 -15.12 17.63 -8.09
C ASP A 207 -15.93 17.45 -6.79
N ASP A 208 -15.74 18.30 -5.77
CA ASP A 208 -16.46 18.16 -4.49
C ASP A 208 -17.97 18.26 -4.64
N SER A 209 -18.45 18.95 -5.68
CA SER A 209 -19.88 19.07 -6.01
C SER A 209 -20.58 17.71 -6.17
N TYR A 210 -19.92 16.71 -6.78
CA TYR A 210 -20.45 15.35 -6.92
C TYR A 210 -20.60 14.66 -5.55
N LEU A 211 -19.66 14.90 -4.63
CA LEU A 211 -19.67 14.33 -3.28
C LEU A 211 -20.70 15.01 -2.39
N VAL A 212 -20.90 16.32 -2.55
CA VAL A 212 -21.96 17.08 -1.87
C VAL A 212 -23.35 16.59 -2.32
N GLN A 213 -23.55 16.37 -3.61
CA GLN A 213 -24.81 15.83 -4.13
C GLN A 213 -25.11 14.45 -3.53
N LEU A 214 -24.10 13.58 -3.43
CA LEU A 214 -24.25 12.29 -2.77
C LEU A 214 -24.55 12.44 -1.27
N LEU A 215 -23.94 13.40 -0.58
CA LEU A 215 -24.19 13.64 0.84
C LEU A 215 -25.67 13.98 1.09
N TYR A 216 -26.29 14.81 0.24
CA TYR A 216 -27.73 15.09 0.33
C TYR A 216 -28.59 13.85 0.16
N LEU A 217 -28.24 12.95 -0.76
CA LEU A 217 -28.92 11.66 -0.94
C LEU A 217 -28.84 10.80 0.32
N LEU A 218 -27.65 10.72 0.93
CA LEU A 218 -27.45 9.91 2.13
C LEU A 218 -28.21 10.48 3.33
N LEU A 219 -28.25 11.81 3.47
CA LEU A 219 -28.98 12.51 4.53
C LEU A 219 -30.50 12.47 4.39
N ALA A 220 -31.04 12.01 3.26
CA ALA A 220 -32.48 11.93 3.04
C ALA A 220 -33.19 10.94 4.00
N ASP A 221 -32.43 10.09 4.69
CA ASP A 221 -32.91 9.11 5.66
C ASP A 221 -32.08 9.21 6.95
N CYS A 222 -32.75 9.28 8.10
CA CYS A 222 -32.14 9.47 9.42
C CYS A 222 -31.65 8.16 10.08
N SER A 223 -31.47 7.09 9.31
CA SER A 223 -31.00 5.79 9.80
C SER A 223 -29.52 5.78 10.25
N GLU A 224 -29.17 4.86 11.15
CA GLU A 224 -27.77 4.65 11.58
C GLU A 224 -26.87 4.29 10.38
N GLU A 225 -27.36 3.49 9.43
CA GLU A 225 -26.63 3.14 8.21
C GLU A 225 -26.29 4.37 7.37
N SER A 226 -27.23 5.31 7.24
CA SER A 226 -27.03 6.56 6.52
C SER A 226 -26.01 7.44 7.22
N ASN A 227 -26.06 7.55 8.55
CA ASN A 227 -25.07 8.29 9.33
C ASN A 227 -23.65 7.72 9.16
N LEU A 228 -23.50 6.39 9.13
CA LEU A 228 -22.22 5.72 8.86
C LEU A 228 -21.69 6.02 7.45
N CYS A 229 -22.57 6.00 6.44
CA CYS A 229 -22.22 6.35 5.06
C CYS A 229 -21.83 7.83 4.93
N CYS A 230 -22.56 8.75 5.59
CA CYS A 230 -22.23 10.17 5.63
C CYS A 230 -20.86 10.42 6.26
N ALA A 231 -20.56 9.76 7.39
CA ALA A 231 -19.25 9.87 8.03
C ALA A 231 -18.10 9.38 7.12
N ALA A 232 -18.30 8.23 6.46
CA ALA A 232 -17.33 7.69 5.50
C ALA A 232 -17.13 8.62 4.29
N LEU A 233 -18.21 9.20 3.76
CA LEU A 233 -18.17 10.15 2.65
C LEU A 233 -17.48 11.46 3.04
N ASN A 234 -17.76 12.01 4.22
CA ASN A 234 -17.10 13.23 4.69
C ASN A 234 -15.59 13.02 4.92
N SER A 235 -15.18 11.85 5.43
CA SER A 235 -13.76 11.50 5.48
C SER A 235 -13.15 11.48 4.07
N LEU A 236 -13.83 10.90 3.08
CA LEU A 236 -13.38 10.88 1.69
C LEU A 236 -13.24 12.30 1.10
N ARG A 237 -14.23 13.17 1.34
CA ARG A 237 -14.22 14.56 0.89
C ARG A 237 -12.99 15.32 1.41
N ARG A 238 -12.68 15.19 2.71
CA ARG A 238 -11.48 15.80 3.31
C ARG A 238 -10.21 15.31 2.62
N LEU A 239 -10.10 14.01 2.41
CA LEU A 239 -8.91 13.42 1.82
C LEU A 239 -8.71 13.80 0.35
N LEU A 240 -9.78 13.93 -0.43
CA LEU A 240 -9.72 14.42 -1.81
C LEU A 240 -9.38 15.91 -1.87
N ALA A 241 -9.92 16.73 -0.96
CA ALA A 241 -9.53 18.14 -0.83
C ALA A 241 -8.03 18.27 -0.54
N MET A 242 -7.51 17.54 0.45
CA MET A 242 -6.08 17.50 0.76
C MET A 242 -5.23 17.03 -0.44
N ALA A 243 -5.71 16.06 -1.21
CA ALA A 243 -4.99 15.55 -2.37
C ALA A 243 -4.93 16.57 -3.51
N ALA A 244 -5.90 17.48 -3.59
CA ALA A 244 -5.95 18.56 -4.56
C ALA A 244 -5.21 19.84 -4.10
N THR A 245 -4.92 19.99 -2.79
CA THR A 245 -4.25 21.16 -2.23
C THR A 245 -2.85 21.39 -2.83
N PRO A 246 -2.57 22.59 -3.38
CA PRO A 246 -1.24 22.96 -3.86
C PRO A 246 -0.19 22.90 -2.75
N GLY A 247 0.97 22.31 -3.04
CA GLY A 247 2.07 22.22 -2.07
C GLY A 247 1.84 21.19 -0.96
N GLN A 248 0.86 20.30 -1.11
CA GLN A 248 0.58 19.22 -0.17
C GLN A 248 1.83 18.36 0.10
N THR A 249 2.17 18.18 1.38
CA THR A 249 3.37 17.43 1.79
C THR A 249 3.10 15.96 2.07
N ILE A 250 1.85 15.58 2.33
CA ILE A 250 1.46 14.18 2.59
C ILE A 250 1.27 13.48 1.26
N SER A 251 1.88 12.32 1.07
CA SER A 251 1.77 11.60 -0.19
C SER A 251 0.34 11.14 -0.46
N VAL A 252 -0.07 11.17 -1.74
CA VAL A 252 -1.36 10.63 -2.21
C VAL A 252 -1.55 9.17 -1.77
N LYS A 253 -0.47 8.40 -1.69
CA LYS A 253 -0.45 7.04 -1.14
C LYS A 253 -0.97 7.01 0.30
N THR A 254 -0.41 7.83 1.19
CA THR A 254 -0.85 7.88 2.60
C THR A 254 -2.27 8.39 2.72
N LEU A 255 -2.64 9.44 1.98
CA LEU A 255 -4.01 9.95 1.96
C LEU A 255 -4.99 8.82 1.57
N THR A 256 -4.69 8.09 0.49
CA THR A 256 -5.54 7.00 0.00
C THR A 256 -5.66 5.88 1.02
N TYR A 257 -4.55 5.46 1.64
CA TYR A 257 -4.57 4.42 2.68
C TYR A 257 -5.21 4.87 3.99
N SER A 258 -5.30 6.17 4.26
CA SER A 258 -5.90 6.67 5.49
C SER A 258 -7.42 6.52 5.52
N TRP A 259 -8.11 6.54 4.36
CA TRP A 259 -9.56 6.37 4.32
C TRP A 259 -10.05 5.04 4.92
N PRO A 260 -9.58 3.85 4.47
CA PRO A 260 -9.99 2.58 5.07
C PRO A 260 -9.57 2.42 6.53
N VAL A 261 -8.58 3.21 6.99
CA VAL A 261 -8.16 3.25 8.40
C VAL A 261 -9.15 4.07 9.24
N GLN A 262 -9.66 5.18 8.72
CA GLN A 262 -10.57 6.10 9.42
C GLN A 262 -12.02 5.60 9.47
N VAL A 263 -12.50 4.87 8.45
CA VAL A 263 -13.90 4.44 8.42
C VAL A 263 -14.22 3.43 9.53
N PRO A 264 -15.35 3.55 10.24
CA PRO A 264 -15.73 2.63 11.31
C PRO A 264 -15.89 1.19 10.83
N GLN A 265 -15.62 0.20 11.69
CA GLN A 265 -15.86 -1.21 11.37
C GLN A 265 -17.32 -1.47 10.97
N LYS A 266 -18.28 -0.79 11.59
CA LYS A 266 -19.71 -0.89 11.23
C LYS A 266 -19.96 -0.54 9.76
N TYR A 267 -19.32 0.50 9.22
CA TYR A 267 -19.44 0.84 7.80
C TYR A 267 -18.88 -0.28 6.91
N ILE A 268 -17.76 -0.88 7.29
CA ILE A 268 -17.19 -2.03 6.57
C ILE A 268 -18.16 -3.22 6.53
N THR A 269 -18.88 -3.45 7.62
CA THR A 269 -19.94 -4.47 7.67
C THR A 269 -21.05 -4.17 6.66
N LEU A 270 -21.52 -2.92 6.57
CA LEU A 270 -22.54 -2.52 5.58
C LEU A 270 -22.08 -2.78 4.14
N VAL A 271 -20.81 -2.50 3.83
CA VAL A 271 -20.24 -2.83 2.51
C VAL A 271 -20.25 -4.32 2.27
N SER A 272 -19.84 -5.14 3.25
CA SER A 272 -19.86 -6.60 3.11
C SER A 272 -21.26 -7.19 2.98
N GLU A 273 -22.26 -6.56 3.58
CA GLU A 273 -23.67 -6.91 3.43
C GLU A 273 -24.27 -6.45 2.09
N GLY A 274 -23.51 -5.76 1.24
CA GLY A 274 -23.98 -5.26 -0.04
C GLY A 274 -24.97 -4.10 0.09
N ARG A 275 -24.93 -3.34 1.19
CA ARG A 275 -25.86 -2.22 1.40
C ARG A 275 -25.64 -1.15 0.33
N PRO A 276 -26.68 -0.75 -0.43
CA PRO A 276 -26.48 0.10 -1.60
C PRO A 276 -25.80 1.44 -1.32
N LYS A 277 -26.22 2.15 -0.27
CA LYS A 277 -25.59 3.42 0.15
C LYS A 277 -24.10 3.26 0.47
N ALA A 278 -23.74 2.15 1.13
CA ALA A 278 -22.35 1.87 1.49
C ALA A 278 -21.51 1.53 0.26
N LEU A 279 -22.05 0.74 -0.67
CA LEU A 279 -21.40 0.41 -1.96
C LEU A 279 -21.21 1.65 -2.84
N VAL A 280 -22.17 2.58 -2.87
CA VAL A 280 -22.01 3.85 -3.58
C VAL A 280 -20.84 4.64 -2.99
N VAL A 281 -20.75 4.81 -1.67
CA VAL A 281 -19.61 5.51 -1.05
C VAL A 281 -18.28 4.80 -1.37
N LEU A 282 -18.25 3.46 -1.37
CA LEU A 282 -17.06 2.70 -1.78
C LEU A 282 -16.68 2.94 -3.26
N ALA A 283 -17.67 3.03 -4.15
CA ALA A 283 -17.46 3.37 -5.55
C ALA A 283 -16.80 4.75 -5.70
N HIS A 284 -17.21 5.75 -4.90
CA HIS A 284 -16.54 7.05 -4.89
C HIS A 284 -15.11 6.99 -4.34
N TYR A 285 -14.82 6.14 -3.35
CA TYR A 285 -13.43 5.92 -2.89
C TYR A 285 -12.52 5.36 -4.01
N CYS A 286 -13.08 4.65 -4.99
CA CYS A 286 -12.29 4.15 -6.13
C CYS A 286 -11.66 5.28 -6.96
N VAL A 287 -12.22 6.50 -6.95
CA VAL A 287 -11.60 7.68 -7.58
C VAL A 287 -10.26 8.01 -6.91
N MET A 288 -10.21 7.97 -5.59
CA MET A 288 -8.97 8.17 -4.85
C MET A 288 -8.00 7.00 -5.08
N LEU A 289 -8.52 5.77 -5.10
CA LEU A 289 -7.71 4.58 -5.36
C LEU A 289 -7.08 4.58 -6.76
N LYS A 290 -7.76 5.17 -7.75
CA LYS A 290 -7.25 5.35 -9.12
C LYS A 290 -6.02 6.24 -9.18
N MET A 291 -5.83 7.15 -8.21
CA MET A 291 -4.60 7.94 -8.13
C MET A 291 -3.36 7.09 -7.85
N LEU A 292 -3.54 5.85 -7.36
CA LEU A 292 -2.47 4.90 -7.11
C LEU A 292 -2.21 3.93 -8.28
N ASP A 293 -2.92 4.04 -9.40
CA ASP A 293 -2.83 3.10 -10.52
C ASP A 293 -1.43 3.06 -11.18
N SER A 294 -0.62 4.11 -10.97
CA SER A 294 0.79 4.14 -11.41
C SER A 294 1.69 3.18 -10.63
N PHE A 295 1.30 2.79 -9.41
CA PHE A 295 2.02 1.78 -8.64
C PHE A 295 1.66 0.40 -9.18
N TRP A 296 2.68 -0.36 -9.61
CA TRP A 296 2.49 -1.65 -10.28
C TRP A 296 1.64 -2.66 -9.47
N PHE A 297 1.66 -2.59 -8.14
CA PHE A 297 0.88 -3.47 -7.27
C PHE A 297 -0.58 -3.01 -7.07
N MET A 298 -0.91 -1.77 -7.45
CA MET A 298 -2.26 -1.20 -7.39
C MET A 298 -2.95 -1.15 -8.76
N GLU A 299 -2.23 -1.50 -9.83
CA GLU A 299 -2.72 -1.44 -11.20
C GLU A 299 -4.04 -2.21 -11.37
N GLY A 300 -5.08 -1.51 -11.85
CA GLY A 300 -6.42 -2.05 -12.06
C GLY A 300 -7.20 -2.32 -10.77
N CYS A 301 -6.67 -2.02 -9.58
CA CYS A 301 -7.35 -2.27 -8.31
C CYS A 301 -8.66 -1.46 -8.20
N ALA A 302 -8.61 -0.16 -8.51
CA ALA A 302 -9.77 0.73 -8.51
C ALA A 302 -10.88 0.25 -9.46
N ALA A 303 -10.50 -0.08 -10.70
CA ALA A 303 -11.46 -0.53 -11.72
C ALA A 303 -12.16 -1.84 -11.33
N ARG A 304 -11.43 -2.79 -10.75
CA ARG A 304 -12.02 -4.05 -10.27
C ARG A 304 -13.02 -3.85 -9.14
N ILE A 305 -12.69 -3.01 -8.16
CA ILE A 305 -13.59 -2.74 -7.02
C ILE A 305 -14.83 -2.01 -7.50
N LEU A 306 -14.66 -0.98 -8.34
CA LEU A 306 -15.78 -0.20 -8.86
C LEU A 306 -16.72 -1.06 -9.72
N GLU A 307 -16.18 -1.94 -10.56
CA GLU A 307 -16.99 -2.83 -11.39
C GLU A 307 -17.79 -3.82 -10.54
N GLN A 308 -17.24 -4.32 -9.44
CA GLN A 308 -18.03 -5.13 -8.51
C GLN A 308 -19.14 -4.30 -7.86
N CYS A 309 -18.85 -3.09 -7.36
CA CYS A 309 -19.89 -2.23 -6.81
C CYS A 309 -21.03 -2.03 -7.80
N ARG A 310 -20.72 -1.85 -9.09
CA ARG A 310 -21.72 -1.74 -10.16
C ARG A 310 -22.54 -3.01 -10.34
N GLN A 311 -21.93 -4.19 -10.24
CA GLN A 311 -22.61 -5.50 -10.36
C GLN A 311 -23.48 -5.83 -9.16
N ASP A 312 -23.05 -5.45 -7.96
CA ASP A 312 -23.78 -5.70 -6.70
C ASP A 312 -24.92 -4.69 -6.48
N LEU A 313 -24.86 -3.52 -7.14
CA LEU A 313 -25.89 -2.50 -7.09
C LEU A 313 -27.02 -2.77 -8.08
N GLU A 314 -28.26 -2.61 -7.62
CA GLU A 314 -29.42 -2.53 -8.50
C GLU A 314 -29.35 -1.32 -9.43
N SER A 315 -30.04 -1.40 -10.57
CA SER A 315 -30.01 -0.39 -11.64
C SER A 315 -30.35 1.03 -11.17
N GLN A 316 -31.26 1.18 -10.20
CA GLN A 316 -31.66 2.47 -9.64
C GLN A 316 -30.51 3.26 -8.99
N TRP A 317 -29.44 2.56 -8.58
CA TRP A 317 -28.27 3.16 -7.94
C TRP A 317 -27.15 3.51 -8.94
N HIS A 318 -27.20 3.00 -10.17
CA HIS A 318 -26.12 3.16 -11.15
C HIS A 318 -25.85 4.62 -11.50
N ARG A 319 -26.89 5.46 -11.54
CA ARG A 319 -26.75 6.92 -11.75
C ARG A 319 -25.84 7.60 -10.72
N TYR A 320 -25.76 7.08 -9.50
CA TYR A 320 -24.93 7.65 -8.44
C TYR A 320 -23.46 7.24 -8.54
N ILE A 321 -23.12 6.28 -9.39
CA ILE A 321 -21.74 5.83 -9.61
C ILE A 321 -21.22 6.15 -11.03
N GLU A 322 -21.95 6.95 -11.81
CA GLU A 322 -21.54 7.39 -13.15
C GLU A 322 -20.26 8.24 -13.11
N TRP A 323 -20.17 9.20 -12.17
CA TRP A 323 -18.96 10.02 -12.02
C TRP A 323 -17.72 9.16 -11.70
N PRO A 324 -17.72 8.27 -10.68
CA PRO A 324 -16.60 7.36 -10.46
C PRO A 324 -16.25 6.51 -11.69
N LEU A 325 -17.24 6.01 -12.44
CA LEU A 325 -17.02 5.24 -13.66
C LEU A 325 -16.31 6.06 -14.75
N SER A 326 -16.65 7.34 -14.88
CA SER A 326 -16.01 8.24 -15.85
C SER A 326 -14.52 8.50 -15.54
N ILE A 327 -14.14 8.52 -14.26
CA ILE A 327 -12.76 8.79 -13.81
C ILE A 327 -11.90 7.52 -13.82
N VAL A 328 -12.44 6.42 -13.28
CA VAL A 328 -11.67 5.17 -13.11
C VAL A 328 -11.55 4.40 -14.43
N GLY A 329 -12.59 4.48 -15.27
CA GLY A 329 -12.79 3.64 -16.45
C GLY A 329 -13.39 2.27 -16.11
N THR A 330 -14.03 1.64 -17.09
CA THR A 330 -14.50 0.26 -16.94
C THR A 330 -13.33 -0.72 -17.08
N TYR A 331 -13.34 -1.80 -16.30
CA TYR A 331 -12.36 -2.88 -16.47
C TYR A 331 -12.70 -3.66 -17.74
N GLY A 332 -12.24 -3.16 -18.88
CA GLY A 332 -12.27 -3.88 -20.16
C GLY A 332 -11.23 -4.99 -20.14
N GLY A 333 -11.66 -6.21 -19.82
CA GLY A 333 -10.89 -7.41 -20.15
C GLY A 333 -10.71 -7.46 -21.66
N GLN A 334 -9.56 -7.01 -22.16
CA GLN A 334 -9.15 -7.39 -23.51
C GLN A 334 -8.75 -8.88 -23.48
N VAL A 335 -9.53 -9.62 -24.27
CA VAL A 335 -9.44 -11.04 -24.62
C VAL A 335 -8.02 -11.46 -25.03
#